data_AF-A0AAN9ATL8-F1
#
_entry.id   AF-A0AAN9ATL8-F1
#
_cell.length_a   1.000
_cell.length_b   1.000
_cell.length_c   1.000
_cell.angle_alpha   90.00
_cell.angle_beta   90.00
_cell.angle_gamma   90.00
#
_symmetry.space_group_name_H-M   'P 1'
#
loop_
_entity.id
_entity.type
_entity.pdbx_description
1 polymer ?
#
loop_
_entity_poly.entity_id
_entity_poly.type
_entity_poly.pdbx_seq_one_letter_code
_entity_poly.pdbx_strand_id
1 'polypeptide(L)'
;MSATQNHPQIDWAKKDLHAEWKKFRQHADLMFAGPLKKATDSEKCAYLLIWAGEKGRDIFNSWGMSEEHSQSMTHLCAQFEKYTAPKKNNLFTRYMFQERKQQQGEPLESYITDLRNLVKDCGYDKPEEMVRDRIVCGIQSQEVREKLLTALTEKKALWRASQRGRSEPRCEVAARP
;
A
#
# COMPACT_ATOMS: atom_id res chain seq x y z
N MET A 1 -5.58 30.13 38.93
CA MET A 1 -4.70 29.89 37.78
C MET A 1 -4.86 28.44 37.37
N SER A 2 -5.72 28.16 36.40
CA SER A 2 -5.98 26.80 35.95
C SER A 2 -4.74 26.31 35.22
N ALA A 3 -4.06 25.30 35.78
CA ALA A 3 -3.00 24.62 35.09
C ALA A 3 -3.58 24.07 33.79
N THR A 4 -3.26 24.69 32.65
CA THR A 4 -3.51 24.11 31.33
C THR A 4 -2.69 22.85 31.27
N GLN A 5 -3.32 21.73 31.62
CA GLN A 5 -2.78 20.40 31.45
C GLN A 5 -2.52 20.25 29.95
N ASN A 6 -1.25 20.31 29.55
CA ASN A 6 -0.80 20.13 28.17
C ASN A 6 -1.03 18.65 27.81
N HIS A 7 -2.27 18.31 27.48
CA HIS A 7 -2.62 16.98 27.05
C HIS A 7 -2.48 16.89 25.52
N PRO A 8 -2.13 15.72 24.98
CA PRO A 8 -2.13 15.51 23.54
C PRO A 8 -3.51 15.86 22.95
N GLN A 9 -3.51 16.58 21.84
CA GLN A 9 -4.71 16.88 21.07
C GLN A 9 -4.39 16.73 19.59
N ILE A 10 -5.37 16.27 18.82
CA ILE A 10 -5.26 16.17 17.36
C ILE A 10 -6.30 17.07 16.71
N ASP A 11 -5.84 17.87 15.74
CA ASP A 11 -6.70 18.65 14.88
C ASP A 11 -7.08 17.84 13.63
N TRP A 12 -8.28 17.26 13.66
CA TRP A 12 -8.84 16.48 12.56
C TRP A 12 -9.18 17.31 11.31
N ALA A 13 -9.13 18.64 11.36
CA ALA A 13 -9.40 19.51 10.21
C ALA A 13 -8.13 19.89 9.42
N LYS A 14 -6.94 19.47 9.88
CA LYS A 14 -5.68 19.73 9.19
C LYS A 14 -5.63 19.08 7.81
N LYS A 15 -5.04 19.81 6.85
CA LYS A 15 -4.81 19.33 5.47
C LYS A 15 -3.90 18.10 5.41
N ASP A 16 -2.85 18.07 6.24
CA ASP A 16 -1.97 16.90 6.40
C ASP A 16 -2.29 16.20 7.72
N LEU A 17 -3.36 15.39 7.68
CA LEU A 17 -3.85 14.67 8.85
C LEU A 17 -2.82 13.62 9.35
N HIS A 18 -2.04 13.03 8.45
CA HIS A 18 -1.02 12.04 8.80
C HIS A 18 0.13 12.64 9.60
N ALA A 19 0.64 13.79 9.18
CA ALA A 19 1.68 14.49 9.92
C ALA A 19 1.18 14.97 11.29
N GLU A 20 -0.08 15.41 11.38
CA GLU A 20 -0.70 15.81 12.65
C GLU A 20 -0.86 14.60 13.59
N TRP A 21 -1.28 13.45 13.07
CA TRP A 21 -1.35 12.20 13.82
C TRP A 21 0.02 11.79 14.39
N LYS A 22 1.11 11.93 13.62
CA LYS A 22 2.46 11.64 14.11
C LYS A 22 2.87 12.52 15.29
N LYS A 23 2.55 13.82 15.25
CA LYS A 23 2.82 14.75 16.36
C LYS A 23 2.00 14.38 17.60
N PHE A 24 0.71 14.09 17.40
CA PHE A 24 -0.18 13.64 18.47
C PHE A 24 0.34 12.36 19.13
N ARG A 25 0.72 11.35 18.32
CA ARG A 25 1.28 10.09 18.80
C ARG A 25 2.58 10.30 19.57
N GLN A 26 3.49 11.11 19.05
CA GLN A 26 4.74 11.44 19.74
C GLN A 26 4.47 12.06 21.13
N HIS A 27 3.50 12.97 21.22
CA HIS A 27 3.14 13.57 22.50
C HIS A 27 2.49 12.55 23.45
N ALA A 28 1.62 11.68 22.94
CA ALA A 28 1.04 10.60 23.72
C ALA A 28 2.11 9.63 24.25
N ASP A 29 3.07 9.24 23.41
CA ASP A 29 4.18 8.37 23.79
C ASP A 29 5.05 9.00 24.89
N LEU A 30 5.30 10.31 24.85
CA LEU A 30 5.98 11.03 25.92
C LEU A 30 5.19 11.02 27.24
N MET A 31 3.86 11.14 27.18
CA MET A 31 2.99 11.03 28.36
C MET A 31 3.03 9.63 28.97
N PHE A 32 3.05 8.58 28.14
CA PHE A 32 3.17 7.20 28.59
C PHE A 32 4.59 6.81 29.00
N ALA A 33 5.62 7.49 28.53
CA ALA A 33 6.99 7.29 29.00
C ALA A 33 7.27 8.00 30.33
N GLY A 34 6.57 9.11 30.61
CA GLY A 34 6.73 9.91 31.82
C GLY A 34 5.59 9.73 32.83
N PRO A 35 4.65 10.69 32.93
CA PRO A 35 3.64 10.73 34.01
C PRO A 35 2.76 9.48 34.12
N LEU A 36 2.48 8.82 32.98
CA LEU A 36 1.56 7.67 32.89
C LEU A 36 2.29 6.35 32.62
N LYS A 37 3.58 6.25 32.98
CA LYS A 37 4.39 5.04 32.75
C LYS A 37 3.85 3.77 33.39
N LYS A 38 3.13 3.90 34.51
CA LYS A 38 2.53 2.77 35.23
C LYS A 38 1.19 2.31 34.66
N ALA A 39 0.62 3.05 33.70
CA ALA A 39 -0.67 2.70 33.11
C ALA A 39 -0.56 1.38 32.33
N THR A 40 -1.59 0.54 32.47
CA THR A 40 -1.81 -0.66 31.66
C THR A 40 -2.13 -0.28 30.22
N ASP A 41 -1.95 -1.20 29.29
CA ASP A 41 -2.22 -0.92 27.87
C ASP A 41 -3.68 -0.58 27.60
N SER A 42 -4.62 -1.16 28.36
CA SER A 42 -6.05 -0.80 28.32
C SER A 42 -6.29 0.64 28.75
N GLU A 43 -5.65 1.08 29.85
CA GLU A 43 -5.74 2.48 30.31
C GLU A 43 -5.12 3.45 29.29
N LYS A 44 -3.98 3.09 28.69
CA LYS A 44 -3.37 3.91 27.63
C LYS A 44 -4.29 4.07 26.42
N CYS A 45 -4.99 3.01 26.01
CA CYS A 45 -5.99 3.07 24.95
C CYS A 45 -7.13 4.03 25.31
N ALA A 46 -7.65 3.95 26.53
CA ALA A 46 -8.69 4.85 27.02
C ALA A 46 -8.21 6.32 27.01
N TYR A 47 -7.01 6.61 27.52
CA TYR A 47 -6.43 7.96 27.47
C TYR A 47 -6.25 8.46 26.04
N LEU A 48 -5.79 7.61 25.12
CA LEU A 48 -5.64 7.97 23.71
C LEU A 48 -6.99 8.37 23.09
N LEU A 49 -8.07 7.63 23.36
CA LEU A 49 -9.42 7.94 22.87
C LEU A 49 -10.04 9.19 23.51
N ILE A 50 -9.69 9.48 24.78
CA ILE A 50 -10.08 10.74 25.44
C ILE A 50 -9.41 11.91 24.72
N TRP A 51 -8.10 11.82 24.50
CA TRP A 51 -7.27 12.86 23.87
C TRP A 51 -7.53 13.03 22.36
N ALA A 52 -7.95 11.96 21.68
CA ALA A 52 -8.35 12.00 20.27
C ALA A 52 -9.63 12.83 20.04
N GLY A 53 -10.40 13.11 21.11
CA GLY A 53 -11.62 13.90 21.04
C GLY A 53 -12.81 13.18 20.42
N GLU A 54 -13.92 13.90 20.24
CA GLU A 54 -15.20 13.35 19.76
C GLU A 54 -15.06 12.70 18.37
N LYS A 55 -14.49 13.42 17.40
CA LYS A 55 -14.23 12.90 16.06
C LYS A 55 -13.36 11.63 16.07
N GLY A 56 -12.36 11.58 16.94
CA GLY A 56 -11.51 10.39 17.10
C GLY A 56 -12.28 9.18 17.61
N ARG A 57 -13.23 9.39 18.53
CA ARG A 57 -14.13 8.34 19.03
C ARG A 57 -15.15 7.89 17.99
N ASP A 58 -15.70 8.80 17.18
CA ASP A 58 -16.59 8.42 16.08
C ASP A 58 -15.88 7.55 15.05
N ILE A 59 -14.64 7.91 14.71
CA ILE A 59 -13.77 7.12 13.82
C ILE A 59 -13.53 5.73 14.44
N PHE A 60 -13.19 5.67 15.73
CA PHE A 60 -12.99 4.40 16.43
C PHE A 60 -14.25 3.52 16.42
N ASN A 61 -15.41 4.09 16.74
CA ASN A 61 -16.70 3.39 16.75
C ASN A 61 -17.08 2.86 15.35
N SER A 62 -16.67 3.54 14.28
CA SER A 62 -16.92 3.11 12.91
C SER A 62 -16.22 1.79 12.52
N TRP A 63 -15.19 1.37 13.26
CA TRP A 63 -14.38 0.20 12.92
C TRP A 63 -14.95 -1.12 13.46
N GLY A 64 -15.88 -1.09 14.42
CA GLY A 64 -16.48 -2.31 14.99
C GLY A 64 -15.46 -3.30 15.57
N MET A 65 -14.41 -2.78 16.22
CA MET A 65 -13.32 -3.60 16.77
C MET A 65 -13.80 -4.47 17.95
N SER A 66 -13.26 -5.68 18.10
CA SER A 66 -13.49 -6.50 19.29
C SER A 66 -12.80 -5.92 20.53
N GLU A 67 -13.33 -6.21 21.73
CA GLU A 67 -12.79 -5.69 23.00
C GLU A 67 -11.30 -6.00 23.17
N GLU A 68 -10.85 -7.18 22.75
CA GLU A 68 -9.45 -7.61 22.82
C GLU A 68 -8.50 -6.74 21.99
N HIS A 69 -8.88 -6.39 20.75
CA HIS A 69 -8.07 -5.52 19.89
C HIS A 69 -8.17 -4.06 20.28
N SER A 70 -9.24 -3.66 20.97
CA SER A 70 -9.43 -2.29 21.48
C SER A 70 -8.57 -1.97 22.71
N GLN A 71 -8.08 -3.00 23.41
CA GLN A 71 -7.22 -2.88 24.59
C GLN A 71 -5.73 -2.90 24.26
N SER A 72 -5.37 -3.18 23.00
CA SER A 72 -3.98 -3.18 22.57
C SER A 72 -3.58 -1.86 21.94
N MET A 73 -2.67 -1.16 22.63
CA MET A 73 -2.17 0.15 22.21
C MET A 73 -1.54 0.12 20.82
N THR A 74 -0.85 -0.97 20.49
CA THR A 74 -0.19 -1.15 19.19
C THR A 74 -1.21 -1.26 18.07
N HIS A 75 -2.27 -2.06 18.25
CA HIS A 75 -3.34 -2.23 17.27
C HIS A 75 -4.14 -0.94 17.08
N LEU A 76 -4.50 -0.27 18.17
CA LEU A 76 -5.22 0.99 18.13
C LEU A 76 -4.43 2.06 17.37
N CYS A 77 -3.15 2.24 17.70
CA CYS A 77 -2.26 3.17 17.00
C CYS A 77 -2.12 2.85 15.51
N ALA A 78 -1.99 1.56 15.16
CA ALA A 78 -1.85 1.14 13.77
C ALA A 78 -3.10 1.44 12.94
N GLN A 79 -4.29 1.27 13.52
CA GLN A 79 -5.55 1.53 12.83
C GLN A 79 -5.77 3.03 12.61
N PHE A 80 -5.45 3.87 13.59
CA PHE A 80 -5.46 5.31 13.41
C PHE A 80 -4.39 5.79 12.42
N GLU A 81 -3.20 5.20 12.42
CA GLU A 81 -2.16 5.50 11.42
C GLU A 81 -2.64 5.14 10.01
N LYS A 82 -3.33 4.01 9.84
CA LYS A 82 -3.94 3.62 8.56
C LYS A 82 -5.05 4.58 8.12
N TYR A 83 -5.85 5.09 9.05
CA TYR A 83 -6.94 6.02 8.75
C TYR A 83 -6.42 7.42 8.38
N THR A 84 -5.42 7.90 9.13
CA THR A 84 -4.82 9.24 8.96
C THR A 84 -3.82 9.29 7.83
N ALA A 85 -3.25 8.13 7.43
CA ALA A 85 -2.41 8.02 6.26
C ALA A 85 -3.08 8.69 5.05
N PRO A 86 -2.32 9.44 4.23
CA PRO A 86 -2.88 10.04 3.02
C PRO A 86 -3.54 8.91 2.24
N LYS A 87 -4.85 9.02 1.99
CA LYS A 87 -5.53 8.11 1.07
C LYS A 87 -4.79 8.24 -0.26
N LYS A 88 -3.87 7.31 -0.54
CA LYS A 88 -3.13 7.27 -1.80
C LYS A 88 -4.20 7.29 -2.86
N ASN A 89 -4.28 8.38 -3.61
CA ASN A 89 -5.26 8.49 -4.67
C ASN A 89 -4.78 7.56 -5.78
N ASN A 90 -5.16 6.29 -5.68
CA ASN A 90 -4.76 5.25 -6.61
C ASN A 90 -5.10 5.67 -8.05
N LEU A 91 -6.16 6.46 -8.25
CA LEU A 91 -6.49 6.99 -9.57
C LEU A 91 -5.44 7.99 -10.07
N PHE A 92 -4.98 8.89 -9.22
CA PHE A 92 -3.94 9.86 -9.58
C PHE A 92 -2.59 9.18 -9.85
N THR A 93 -2.18 8.22 -9.01
CA THR A 93 -0.92 7.49 -9.22
C THR A 93 -0.99 6.60 -10.45
N ARG A 94 -2.14 5.97 -10.72
CA ARG A 94 -2.40 5.25 -11.98
C ARG A 94 -2.35 6.18 -13.18
N TYR A 95 -2.91 7.38 -13.09
CA TYR A 95 -2.82 8.39 -14.15
C TYR A 95 -1.35 8.75 -14.45
N MET A 96 -0.56 9.07 -13.43
CA MET A 96 0.87 9.37 -13.59
C MET A 96 1.65 8.20 -14.20
N PHE A 97 1.35 6.96 -13.77
CA PHE A 97 1.93 5.75 -14.34
C PHE A 97 1.58 5.58 -15.84
N GLN A 98 0.33 5.87 -16.22
CA GLN A 98 -0.12 5.78 -17.61
C GLN A 98 0.37 6.94 -18.49
N GLU A 99 0.69 8.09 -17.91
CA GLU A 99 1.29 9.21 -18.65
C GLU A 99 2.80 9.02 -18.87
N ARG A 100 3.47 8.23 -18.01
CA ARG A 100 4.92 8.03 -18.08
C ARG A 100 5.34 7.34 -19.39
N LYS A 101 6.14 8.03 -20.20
CA LYS A 101 6.78 7.54 -21.45
C LYS A 101 8.28 7.81 -21.38
N GLN A 102 9.10 7.01 -22.07
CA GLN A 102 10.54 7.21 -22.14
C GLN A 102 10.84 8.57 -22.80
N GLN A 103 11.66 9.39 -22.14
CA GLN A 103 12.06 10.69 -22.68
C GLN A 103 13.16 10.53 -23.74
N GLN A 104 13.32 11.53 -24.60
CA GLN A 104 14.37 11.51 -25.62
C GLN A 104 15.75 11.50 -24.96
N GLY A 105 16.58 10.51 -25.32
CA GLY A 105 17.91 10.34 -24.74
C GLY A 105 17.92 9.73 -23.33
N GLU A 106 16.75 9.34 -22.80
CA GLU A 106 16.66 8.69 -21.49
C GLU A 106 17.16 7.23 -21.57
N PRO A 107 18.09 6.81 -20.70
CA PRO A 107 18.47 5.40 -20.60
C PRO A 107 17.29 4.51 -20.22
N LEU A 108 17.17 3.35 -20.87
CA LEU A 108 16.07 2.41 -20.64
C LEU A 108 15.95 1.97 -19.17
N GLU A 109 17.08 1.74 -18.50
CA GLU A 109 17.12 1.35 -17.08
C GLU A 109 16.51 2.42 -16.15
N SER A 110 16.73 3.71 -16.46
CA SER A 110 16.12 4.83 -15.72
C SER A 110 14.61 4.81 -15.86
N TYR A 111 14.13 4.65 -17.10
CA TYR A 111 12.71 4.56 -17.39
C TYR A 111 12.03 3.40 -16.66
N ILE A 112 12.64 2.21 -16.67
CA ILE A 112 12.12 1.03 -15.98
C ILE A 112 12.10 1.24 -14.45
N THR A 113 13.15 1.85 -13.90
CA THR A 113 13.24 2.13 -12.46
C THR A 113 12.12 3.08 -12.01
N ASP A 114 11.83 4.12 -12.79
CA ASP A 114 10.74 5.04 -12.51
C ASP A 114 9.38 4.37 -12.56
N LEU A 115 9.13 3.53 -13.57
CA LEU A 115 7.88 2.75 -13.67
C LEU A 115 7.68 1.83 -12.45
N ARG A 116 8.76 1.17 -12.00
CA ARG A 116 8.73 0.32 -10.80
C ARG A 116 8.47 1.11 -9.52
N ASN A 117 8.88 2.37 -9.45
CA ASN A 117 8.57 3.22 -8.31
C ASN A 117 7.11 3.68 -8.34
N LEU A 118 6.61 4.11 -9.50
CA LEU A 118 5.23 4.56 -9.67
C LEU A 118 4.20 3.45 -9.41
N VAL A 119 4.48 2.21 -9.85
CA VAL A 119 3.51 1.11 -9.72
C VAL A 119 3.23 0.71 -8.26
N LYS A 120 4.18 0.96 -7.33
CA LYS A 120 4.04 0.65 -5.90
C LYS A 120 2.84 1.36 -5.27
N ASP A 121 2.53 2.55 -5.76
CA ASP A 121 1.44 3.39 -5.24
C ASP A 121 0.15 3.30 -6.08
N CYS A 122 0.13 2.46 -7.13
CA CYS A 122 -1.03 2.31 -8.01
C CYS A 122 -2.07 1.31 -7.51
N GLY A 123 -1.71 0.43 -6.56
CA GLY A 123 -2.61 -0.60 -6.04
C GLY A 123 -3.11 -1.55 -7.13
N TYR A 124 -2.24 -2.00 -8.03
CA TYR A 124 -2.54 -3.06 -8.99
C TYR A 124 -2.27 -4.43 -8.36
N ASP A 125 -3.11 -5.42 -8.63
CA ASP A 125 -2.92 -6.79 -8.13
C ASP A 125 -1.67 -7.45 -8.74
N LYS A 126 -1.30 -7.03 -9.95
CA LYS A 126 -0.17 -7.56 -10.72
C LYS A 126 0.75 -6.45 -11.21
N PRO A 127 1.52 -5.80 -10.32
CA PRO A 127 2.32 -4.63 -10.66
C PRO A 127 3.36 -4.92 -11.75
N GLU A 128 3.97 -6.11 -11.75
CA GLU A 128 4.97 -6.48 -12.77
C GLU A 128 4.37 -6.68 -14.17
N GLU A 129 3.13 -7.19 -14.25
CA GLU A 129 2.42 -7.27 -15.53
C GLU A 129 2.14 -5.85 -16.07
N MET A 130 1.73 -4.93 -15.19
CA MET A 130 1.47 -3.54 -15.56
C MET A 130 2.74 -2.81 -16.01
N VAL A 131 3.86 -2.98 -15.31
CA VAL A 131 5.16 -2.38 -15.68
C VAL A 131 5.59 -2.89 -17.06
N ARG A 132 5.50 -4.19 -17.31
CA ARG A 132 5.82 -4.78 -18.62
C ARG A 132 4.99 -4.16 -19.73
N ASP A 133 3.68 -4.10 -19.54
CA ASP A 133 2.76 -3.58 -20.57
C ASP A 133 3.03 -2.08 -20.81
N ARG A 134 3.36 -1.33 -19.75
CA ARG A 134 3.74 0.08 -19.84
C ARG A 134 5.08 0.32 -20.53
N ILE A 135 6.06 -0.57 -20.34
CA ILE A 135 7.34 -0.51 -21.07
C ILE A 135 7.07 -0.58 -22.57
N VAL A 136 6.27 -1.54 -23.03
CA VAL A 136 5.94 -1.71 -24.46
C VAL A 136 5.23 -0.48 -25.02
N CYS A 137 4.23 0.04 -24.31
CA CYS A 137 3.46 1.20 -24.76
C CYS A 137 4.24 2.53 -24.73
N GLY A 138 5.18 2.68 -23.80
CA GLY A 138 5.86 3.96 -23.55
C GLY A 138 7.32 4.05 -24.02
N ILE A 139 7.91 2.98 -24.55
CA ILE A 139 9.27 3.00 -25.10
C ILE A 139 9.35 3.87 -26.36
N GLN A 140 10.47 4.57 -26.55
CA GLN A 140 10.66 5.46 -27.70
C GLN A 140 11.03 4.70 -28.98
N SER A 141 11.88 3.67 -28.87
CA SER A 141 12.36 2.91 -30.02
C SER A 141 11.31 1.91 -30.52
N GLN A 142 10.84 2.12 -31.75
CA GLN A 142 9.90 1.23 -32.43
C GLN A 142 10.49 -0.18 -32.65
N GLU A 143 11.79 -0.26 -33.00
CA GLU A 143 12.47 -1.54 -33.18
C GLU A 143 12.52 -2.36 -31.89
N VAL A 144 12.83 -1.70 -30.76
CA VAL A 144 12.85 -2.38 -29.45
C VAL A 144 11.44 -2.79 -29.04
N ARG A 145 10.42 -1.96 -29.32
CA ARG A 145 9.01 -2.31 -29.09
C ARG A 145 8.61 -3.59 -29.83
N GLU A 146 8.96 -3.71 -31.11
CA GLU A 146 8.65 -4.88 -31.93
C GLU A 146 9.35 -6.14 -31.40
N LYS A 147 10.64 -6.05 -31.06
CA LYS A 147 11.40 -7.15 -30.44
C LYS A 147 10.76 -7.62 -29.12
N LEU A 148 10.32 -6.68 -28.28
CA LEU A 148 9.64 -7.00 -27.02
C LEU A 148 8.30 -7.70 -27.24
N LEU A 149 7.50 -7.26 -28.22
CA LEU A 149 6.21 -7.87 -28.55
C LEU A 149 6.36 -9.32 -29.03
N THR A 150 7.35 -9.60 -29.87
CA THR A 150 7.64 -10.95 -30.37
C THR A 150 8.08 -11.87 -29.23
N ALA A 151 9.04 -11.44 -28.41
CA ALA A 151 9.56 -12.24 -27.29
C ALA A 151 8.49 -12.57 -26.24
N LEU A 152 7.55 -11.66 -25.99
CA LEU A 152 6.43 -11.89 -25.06
C LEU A 152 5.39 -12.87 -25.60
N THR A 153 5.20 -12.87 -26.92
CA THR A 153 4.29 -13.80 -27.61
C THR A 153 4.87 -15.21 -27.58
N GLU A 154 6.17 -15.35 -27.83
CA GLU A 154 6.90 -16.62 -27.75
C GLU A 154 6.88 -17.22 -26.33
N LYS A 155 7.16 -16.42 -25.29
CA LYS A 155 7.08 -16.90 -23.89
C LYS A 155 5.67 -17.32 -23.50
N LYS A 156 4.62 -16.60 -23.94
CA LYS A 156 3.23 -17.00 -23.73
C LYS A 156 2.90 -18.30 -24.48
N ALA A 157 3.40 -18.48 -25.70
CA ALA A 157 3.21 -19.69 -26.49
C ALA A 157 3.89 -20.91 -25.84
N LEU A 158 5.14 -20.76 -25.39
CA LEU A 158 5.88 -21.80 -24.66
C LEU A 158 5.22 -22.16 -23.33
N TRP A 159 4.76 -21.18 -22.56
CA TRP A 159 4.02 -21.43 -21.32
C TRP A 159 2.73 -22.22 -21.59
N ARG A 160 1.96 -21.85 -22.62
CA ARG A 160 0.73 -22.58 -23.02
C ARG A 160 1.03 -24.00 -23.49
N ALA A 161 2.10 -24.20 -24.27
CA ALA A 161 2.54 -25.53 -24.70
C ALA A 161 2.96 -26.41 -23.52
N SER A 162 3.67 -25.85 -22.52
CA SER A 162 4.07 -26.55 -21.29
C SER A 162 2.88 -26.97 -20.43
N GLN A 163 1.78 -26.20 -20.41
CA GLN A 163 0.56 -26.59 -19.71
C GLN A 163 -0.22 -27.69 -20.45
N ARG A 164 -0.29 -27.62 -21.78
CA ARG A 164 -0.96 -28.65 -22.61
C ARG A 164 -0.22 -30.00 -22.58
N GLY A 165 1.11 -29.99 -22.59
CA GLY A 165 1.92 -31.21 -22.49
C GLY A 165 1.82 -31.95 -21.15
N ARG A 166 1.28 -31.31 -20.09
CA ARG A 166 0.96 -31.97 -18.82
C ARG A 166 -0.43 -32.60 -18.78
N SER A 167 -1.30 -32.30 -19.75
CA SER A 167 -2.71 -32.73 -19.77
C SER A 167 -3.05 -33.79 -20.82
N GLU A 168 -2.09 -34.27 -21.62
CA GLU A 168 -2.34 -35.41 -22.52
C GLU A 168 -2.15 -36.74 -21.75
N PRO A 169 -3.19 -37.56 -21.56
CA PRO A 169 -3.01 -38.93 -21.13
C PRO A 169 -2.32 -39.68 -22.27
N ARG A 170 -1.21 -40.35 -21.95
CA ARG A 170 -0.53 -41.29 -22.84
C ARG A 170 -1.55 -42.35 -23.25
N CYS A 171 -2.12 -42.25 -24.46
CA CYS A 171 -2.93 -43.32 -25.03
C CYS A 171 -2.02 -44.54 -25.21
N GLU A 172 -2.08 -45.44 -24.24
CA GLU A 172 -1.40 -46.73 -24.29
C GLU A 172 -2.08 -47.55 -25.39
N VAL A 173 -1.37 -47.73 -26.50
CA VAL A 173 -1.78 -48.61 -27.59
C VAL A 173 -1.71 -50.04 -27.05
N ALA A 174 -2.83 -50.53 -26.54
CA ALA A 174 -2.99 -51.94 -26.19
C ALA A 174 -2.95 -52.77 -27.48
N ALA A 175 -1.80 -53.38 -27.73
CA ALA A 175 -1.65 -54.40 -28.74
C ALA A 175 -2.29 -55.71 -28.25
N ARG A 176 -2.81 -56.48 -29.23
CA ARG A 176 -3.07 -57.93 -29.24
C ARG A 176 -4.50 -58.37 -28.86
N PRO A 177 -4.96 -59.55 -29.33
CA PRO A 177 -4.22 -60.81 -29.56
C PRO A 177 -3.31 -60.89 -30.79
#